data_AF-A0A849YWY2-F1
#
_entry.id   AF-A0A849YWY2-F1
#
_cell.length_a   1.000
_cell.length_b   1.000
_cell.length_c   1.000
_cell.angle_alpha   90.00
_cell.angle_beta   90.00
_cell.angle_gamma   90.00
#
_symmetry.space_group_name_H-M   'P 1'
#
loop_
_entity.id
_entity.type
_entity.pdbx_description
1 polymer ?
#
loop_
_entity_poly.entity_id
_entity_poly.type
_entity_poly.pdbx_seq_one_letter_code
_entity_poly.pdbx_strand_id
1 'polypeptide(L)'
;MSAPPSLFAGILCFVFAVAPFQCPSDPDPDKRREETPGEALYDLAGEFKKSGDKEAYASTLQYLIKKYPRSRHAVQAHQELEAMGITSPDPRDLADPAHAAPRPTSHPVPSLELPSSEPAPAASASAAP
;
A
#
# COMPACT_ATOMS: atom_id res chain seq x y z
N MET A 1 -39.54 17.92 -63.29
CA MET A 1 -40.14 18.44 -62.05
C MET A 1 -39.31 17.96 -60.87
N SER A 2 -38.84 18.91 -60.06
CA SER A 2 -37.99 18.73 -58.88
C SER A 2 -38.85 18.36 -57.67
N ALA A 3 -38.47 17.32 -56.90
CA ALA A 3 -39.13 16.97 -55.64
C ALA A 3 -38.55 17.81 -54.49
N PRO A 4 -39.37 18.30 -53.55
CA PRO A 4 -38.95 19.30 -52.58
C PRO A 4 -37.99 18.70 -51.52
N PRO A 5 -36.87 19.36 -51.19
CA PRO A 5 -35.91 18.91 -50.17
C PRO A 5 -36.41 19.05 -48.71
N SER A 6 -37.69 19.35 -48.51
CA SER A 6 -38.25 19.81 -47.23
C SER A 6 -38.53 18.70 -46.21
N LEU A 7 -38.42 17.41 -46.56
CA LEU A 7 -38.68 16.30 -45.64
C LEU A 7 -37.48 15.90 -44.78
N PHE A 8 -36.25 16.24 -45.19
CA PHE A 8 -35.04 15.91 -44.43
C PHE A 8 -34.76 16.86 -43.26
N ALA A 9 -35.33 18.08 -43.27
CA ALA A 9 -35.11 19.06 -42.21
C ALA A 9 -35.89 18.76 -40.91
N GLY A 10 -37.03 18.04 -41.00
CA GLY A 10 -37.86 17.74 -39.83
C GLY A 10 -37.31 16.63 -38.92
N ILE A 11 -36.54 15.70 -39.49
CA ILE A 11 -36.04 14.51 -38.75
C ILE A 11 -34.80 14.86 -37.92
N LEU A 12 -34.01 15.86 -38.31
CA LEU A 12 -32.79 16.24 -37.61
C LEU A 12 -33.04 16.94 -36.27
N CYS A 13 -34.18 17.63 -36.10
CA CYS A 13 -34.54 18.29 -34.84
C CYS A 13 -35.02 17.33 -33.74
N PHE A 14 -35.44 16.10 -34.08
CA PHE A 14 -35.93 15.14 -33.08
C PHE A 14 -34.80 14.43 -32.33
N VAL A 15 -33.58 14.43 -32.87
CA VAL A 15 -32.42 13.75 -32.27
C VAL A 15 -31.84 14.54 -31.08
N PHE A 16 -32.06 15.85 -31.00
CA PHE A 16 -31.57 16.69 -29.90
C PHE A 16 -32.56 16.89 -28.75
N ALA A 17 -33.83 16.48 -28.91
CA ALA A 17 -34.86 16.64 -27.88
C ALA A 17 -34.88 15.49 -26.85
N VAL A 18 -34.07 14.45 -27.06
CA VAL A 18 -33.82 13.39 -26.07
C VAL A 18 -32.36 13.52 -25.60
N ALA A 19 -32.02 14.67 -25.02
CA ALA A 19 -30.86 14.72 -24.14
C ALA A 19 -31.11 13.67 -23.05
N PRO A 20 -30.20 12.70 -22.85
CA PRO A 20 -30.48 11.60 -21.96
C PRO A 20 -30.71 12.18 -20.56
N PHE A 21 -31.94 12.06 -20.07
CA PHE A 21 -32.27 12.04 -18.65
C PHE A 21 -31.57 10.86 -17.90
N GLN A 22 -30.50 10.29 -18.48
CA GLN A 22 -29.61 9.28 -17.92
C GLN A 22 -28.38 9.88 -17.22
N CYS A 23 -28.49 11.09 -16.70
CA CYS A 23 -27.63 11.53 -15.61
C CYS A 23 -28.45 11.84 -14.34
N PRO A 24 -29.05 10.84 -13.65
CA PRO A 24 -29.42 10.99 -12.25
C PRO A 24 -28.63 9.98 -11.41
N SER A 25 -27.39 10.34 -11.07
CA SER A 25 -26.85 10.06 -9.75
C SER A 25 -25.60 10.90 -9.62
N ASP A 26 -25.64 11.92 -8.77
CA ASP A 26 -24.41 12.40 -8.16
C ASP A 26 -23.85 11.19 -7.40
N PRO A 27 -22.71 10.59 -7.80
CA PRO A 27 -22.17 9.44 -7.10
C PRO A 27 -21.81 9.91 -5.69
N ASP A 28 -22.57 9.42 -4.72
CA ASP A 28 -22.41 9.64 -3.30
C ASP A 28 -20.91 9.68 -2.95
N PRO A 29 -20.35 10.86 -2.63
CA PRO A 29 -18.92 11.03 -2.48
C PRO A 29 -18.37 10.14 -1.36
N ASP A 30 -19.19 9.86 -0.35
CA ASP A 30 -18.86 8.99 0.78
C ASP A 30 -18.82 7.49 0.40
N LYS A 31 -19.29 7.13 -0.80
CA LYS A 31 -19.23 5.76 -1.34
C LYS A 31 -18.15 5.58 -2.40
N ARG A 32 -17.33 6.59 -2.67
CA ARG A 32 -16.20 6.43 -3.58
C ARG A 32 -15.17 5.51 -2.92
N ARG A 33 -15.00 4.31 -3.48
CA ARG A 33 -13.77 3.54 -3.27
C ARG A 33 -12.66 4.29 -3.98
N GLU A 34 -12.00 5.19 -3.26
CA GLU A 34 -10.80 5.83 -3.74
C GLU A 34 -9.65 4.84 -3.69
N GLU A 35 -8.93 4.72 -4.79
CA GLU A 35 -7.68 3.97 -4.83
C GLU A 35 -6.67 4.65 -3.92
N THR A 36 -5.88 3.84 -3.22
CA THR A 36 -4.79 4.42 -2.43
C THR A 36 -3.72 4.98 -3.36
N PRO A 37 -2.98 6.05 -2.96
CA PRO A 37 -1.91 6.60 -3.79
C PRO A 37 -0.87 5.57 -4.23
N GLY A 38 -0.58 4.59 -3.37
CA GLY A 38 0.35 3.50 -3.69
C GLY A 38 -0.19 2.48 -4.71
N GLU A 39 -1.52 2.34 -4.83
CA GLU A 39 -2.17 1.50 -5.84
C GLU A 39 -2.16 2.23 -7.19
N ALA A 40 -2.63 3.47 -7.23
CA ALA A 40 -2.63 4.29 -8.44
C ALA A 40 -1.22 4.43 -9.07
N LEU A 41 -0.18 4.59 -8.25
CA LEU A 41 1.20 4.66 -8.73
C LEU A 41 1.70 3.32 -9.28
N TYR A 42 1.28 2.20 -8.69
CA TYR A 42 1.66 0.89 -9.18
C TYR A 42 0.99 0.60 -10.53
N ASP A 43 -0.27 0.98 -10.67
CA ASP A 43 -1.00 0.84 -11.94
C ASP A 43 -0.42 1.74 -13.04
N LEU A 44 -0.05 2.98 -12.70
CA LEU A 44 0.68 3.87 -13.61
C LEU A 44 2.01 3.26 -14.07
N ALA A 45 2.76 2.63 -13.16
CA ALA A 45 3.98 1.90 -13.51
C ALA A 45 3.66 0.77 -14.52
N GLY A 46 2.55 0.05 -14.30
CA GLY A 46 2.03 -0.94 -15.23
C GLY A 46 1.78 -0.39 -16.64
N GLU A 47 1.26 0.83 -16.77
CA GLU A 47 1.08 1.48 -18.07
C GLU A 47 2.41 1.77 -18.78
N PHE A 48 3.44 2.23 -18.05
CA PHE A 48 4.78 2.41 -18.62
C PHE A 48 5.41 1.08 -19.07
N LYS A 49 5.17 0.00 -18.31
CA LYS A 49 5.61 -1.33 -18.72
C LYS A 49 4.95 -1.78 -20.02
N LYS A 50 3.64 -1.51 -20.19
CA LYS A 50 2.88 -1.83 -21.41
C LYS A 50 3.33 -0.98 -22.60
N SER A 51 3.64 0.30 -22.39
CA SER A 51 4.16 1.19 -23.43
C SER A 51 5.62 0.92 -23.80
N GLY A 52 6.33 0.13 -22.98
CA GLY A 52 7.74 -0.22 -23.18
C GLY A 52 8.72 0.80 -22.60
N ASP A 53 8.22 1.81 -21.88
CA ASP A 53 9.06 2.80 -21.19
C ASP A 53 9.61 2.22 -19.88
N LYS A 54 10.74 1.52 -20.00
CA LYS A 54 11.41 0.86 -18.86
C LYS A 54 11.96 1.85 -17.84
N GLU A 55 12.35 3.05 -18.26
CA GLU A 55 12.90 4.07 -17.35
C GLU A 55 11.79 4.70 -16.51
N ALA A 56 10.67 5.08 -17.14
CA ALA A 56 9.50 5.56 -16.42
C ALA A 56 8.92 4.49 -15.49
N TYR A 57 8.91 3.22 -15.92
CA TYR A 57 8.51 2.11 -15.08
C TYR A 57 9.39 1.98 -13.83
N ALA A 58 10.71 1.85 -14.00
CA ALA A 58 11.64 1.67 -12.89
C ALA A 58 11.65 2.88 -11.93
N SER A 59 11.64 4.10 -12.44
CA SER A 59 11.61 5.32 -11.62
C SER A 59 10.32 5.44 -10.81
N THR A 60 9.18 5.04 -11.38
CA THR A 60 7.90 5.03 -10.66
C THR A 60 7.89 4.01 -9.53
N LEU A 61 8.43 2.80 -9.76
CA LEU A 61 8.56 1.79 -8.71
C LEU A 61 9.48 2.24 -7.57
N GLN A 62 10.61 2.87 -7.89
CA GLN A 62 11.50 3.44 -6.88
C GLN A 62 10.81 4.53 -6.06
N TYR A 63 10.06 5.41 -6.74
CA TYR A 63 9.29 6.46 -6.07
C TYR A 63 8.23 5.87 -5.13
N LEU A 64 7.51 4.83 -5.57
CA LEU A 64 6.51 4.13 -4.79
C LEU A 64 7.12 3.57 -3.49
N ILE A 65 8.25 2.86 -3.58
CA ILE A 65 8.94 2.30 -2.41
C ILE A 65 9.37 3.40 -1.44
N LYS A 66 9.94 4.48 -1.97
CA LYS A 66 10.47 5.59 -1.17
C LYS A 66 9.38 6.38 -0.44
N LYS A 67 8.24 6.64 -1.09
CA LYS A 67 7.17 7.47 -0.55
C LYS A 67 6.10 6.69 0.19
N TYR A 68 5.83 5.47 -0.25
CA TYR A 68 4.78 4.62 0.30
C TYR A 68 5.31 3.23 0.66
N PRO A 69 6.31 3.13 1.57
CA PRO A 69 6.92 1.84 1.93
C PRO A 69 5.94 0.86 2.58
N ARG A 70 4.85 1.37 3.19
CA ARG A 70 3.77 0.57 3.78
C ARG A 70 2.68 0.17 2.78
N SER A 71 2.77 0.57 1.51
CA SER A 71 1.86 0.13 0.47
C SER A 71 2.00 -1.38 0.27
N ARG A 72 0.87 -2.08 0.06
CA ARG A 72 0.88 -3.51 -0.30
C ARG A 72 1.71 -3.79 -1.56
N HIS A 73 1.84 -2.79 -2.44
CA HIS A 73 2.59 -2.89 -3.70
C HIS A 73 4.09 -2.61 -3.54
N ALA A 74 4.55 -2.10 -2.40
CA ALA A 74 5.96 -1.73 -2.23
C ALA A 74 6.90 -2.94 -2.30
N VAL A 75 6.51 -4.07 -1.69
CA VAL A 75 7.28 -5.33 -1.74
C VAL A 75 7.37 -5.87 -3.17
N GLN A 76 6.26 -5.80 -3.91
CA GLN A 76 6.23 -6.25 -5.29
C GLN A 76 7.08 -5.34 -6.20
N ALA A 77 6.98 -4.03 -6.03
CA ALA A 77 7.81 -3.05 -6.73
C ALA A 77 9.31 -3.30 -6.50
N HIS A 78 9.70 -3.67 -5.27
CA HIS A 78 11.09 -4.00 -4.94
C HIS A 78 11.56 -5.23 -5.71
N GLN A 79 10.79 -6.32 -5.69
CA GLN A 79 11.12 -7.56 -6.42
C GLN A 79 11.21 -7.33 -7.94
N GLU A 80 10.34 -6.49 -8.50
CA GLU A 80 10.39 -6.15 -9.92
C GLU A 80 11.64 -5.35 -10.29
N LEU A 81 12.08 -4.43 -9.43
CA LEU A 81 13.35 -3.72 -9.60
C LEU A 81 14.53 -4.69 -9.53
N GLU A 82 14.55 -5.61 -8.57
CA GLU A 82 15.58 -6.65 -8.47
C GLU A 82 15.62 -7.54 -9.71
N ALA A 83 14.47 -7.95 -10.24
CA ALA A 83 14.38 -8.74 -11.47
C ALA A 83 14.92 -7.99 -12.70
N MET A 84 14.90 -6.65 -12.68
CA MET A 84 15.52 -5.79 -13.69
C MET A 84 17.01 -5.52 -13.41
N GLY A 85 17.57 -6.05 -12.32
CA GLY A 85 18.95 -5.79 -11.89
C GLY A 85 19.16 -4.43 -11.24
N ILE A 86 18.08 -3.77 -10.80
CA ILE A 86 18.11 -2.46 -10.17
C ILE A 86 18.01 -2.65 -8.65
N THR A 87 19.09 -2.33 -7.94
CA THR A 87 19.07 -2.34 -6.47
C THR A 87 18.17 -1.23 -5.93
N SER A 88 17.27 -1.59 -5.02
CA SER A 88 16.37 -0.70 -4.31
C SER A 88 16.39 -1.05 -2.82
N PRO A 89 16.18 -0.10 -1.89
CA PRO A 89 16.02 -0.43 -0.46
C PRO A 89 14.83 -1.38 -0.22
N ASP A 90 14.94 -2.25 0.78
CA ASP A 90 13.81 -3.08 1.21
C ASP A 90 12.72 -2.15 1.80
N PRO A 91 11.49 -2.16 1.25
CA PRO A 91 10.39 -1.36 1.77
C PRO A 91 10.08 -1.63 3.26
N ARG A 92 10.40 -2.81 3.78
CA ARG A 92 10.18 -3.16 5.20
C ARG A 92 11.12 -2.39 6.12
N ASP A 93 12.37 -2.22 5.71
CA ASP A 93 13.36 -1.44 6.46
C ASP A 93 12.99 0.04 6.51
N LEU A 94 12.36 0.54 5.43
CA LEU A 94 11.84 1.90 5.34
C LEU A 94 10.53 2.09 6.13
N ALA A 95 9.69 1.06 6.21
CA ALA A 95 8.41 1.11 6.90
C ALA A 95 8.56 1.10 8.42
N ASP A 96 9.53 0.35 8.93
CA ASP A 96 9.83 0.22 10.36
C ASP A 96 11.35 0.36 10.57
N PRO A 97 11.88 1.57 10.85
CA PRO A 97 13.32 1.81 10.98
C PRO A 97 13.96 1.04 12.16
N ALA A 98 13.15 0.52 13.09
CA ALA A 98 13.59 -0.37 14.15
C ALA A 98 13.96 -1.79 13.65
N HIS A 99 13.47 -2.21 12.48
CA HIS A 99 13.80 -3.50 11.86
C HIS A 99 15.17 -3.49 11.16
N ALA A 100 15.57 -2.33 10.65
CA ALA A 100 16.84 -2.11 9.93
C ALA A 100 18.06 -2.07 10.86
N ALA A 101 17.86 -1.79 12.15
CA ALA A 101 18.90 -1.99 13.16
C ALA A 101 19.16 -3.50 13.30
N PRO A 102 20.42 -3.96 13.41
CA PRO A 102 20.70 -5.36 13.69
C PRO A 102 19.89 -5.75 14.93
N ARG A 103 18.93 -6.67 14.76
CA ARG A 103 18.08 -7.13 15.86
C ARG A 103 19.03 -7.49 17.01
N PRO A 104 18.89 -6.92 18.21
CA PRO A 104 19.64 -7.43 19.34
C PRO A 104 19.31 -8.91 19.40
N THR A 105 20.34 -9.75 19.20
CA THR A 105 20.22 -11.19 19.26
C THR A 105 19.40 -11.50 20.48
N SER A 106 18.25 -12.15 20.25
CA SER A 106 17.43 -12.83 21.25
C SER A 106 18.12 -12.84 22.61
N HIS A 107 17.63 -12.02 23.55
CA HIS A 107 18.03 -12.12 24.95
C HIS A 107 18.07 -13.60 25.31
N PRO A 108 19.16 -14.12 25.92
CA PRO A 108 19.13 -15.47 26.42
C PRO A 108 17.89 -15.56 27.32
N VAL A 109 17.00 -16.50 26.99
CA VAL A 109 15.90 -16.89 27.88
C VAL A 109 16.53 -17.04 29.26
N PRO A 110 16.07 -16.32 30.30
CA PRO A 110 16.63 -16.51 31.63
C PRO A 110 16.34 -17.96 31.99
N SER A 111 17.37 -18.80 32.03
CA SER A 111 17.26 -20.12 32.62
C SER A 111 16.63 -19.92 33.98
N LEU A 112 15.45 -20.53 34.18
CA LEU A 112 14.80 -20.66 35.48
C LEU A 112 15.78 -21.40 36.39
N GLU A 113 16.67 -20.66 37.05
CA GLU A 113 17.53 -21.20 38.08
C GLU A 113 16.63 -21.51 39.27
N LEU A 114 16.40 -22.80 39.49
CA LEU A 114 15.63 -23.32 40.61
C LEU A 114 16.17 -22.71 41.92
N PRO A 115 15.30 -22.26 42.84
CA PRO A 115 15.74 -21.88 44.17
C PRO A 115 16.32 -23.13 44.86
N SER A 116 17.64 -23.18 44.97
CA SER A 116 18.34 -24.17 45.77
C SER A 116 18.03 -23.92 47.23
N SER A 117 17.23 -24.84 47.77
CA SER A 117 17.23 -25.38 49.13
C SER A 117 17.84 -24.52 50.24
N GLU A 118 16.92 -24.07 51.09
CA GLU A 118 17.08 -23.79 52.52
C GLU A 118 18.05 -24.76 53.21
N PRO A 119 18.79 -24.29 54.22
CA PRO A 119 18.40 -24.74 55.56
C PRO A 119 18.45 -23.63 56.63
N ALA A 120 17.40 -23.59 57.45
CA ALA A 120 17.40 -23.00 58.79
C ALA A 120 18.49 -23.68 59.67
N PRO A 121 19.02 -23.03 60.72
CA PRO A 121 18.30 -23.06 61.99
C PRO A 121 18.50 -21.86 62.95
N ALA A 122 17.64 -21.89 63.96
CA ALA A 122 17.82 -21.42 65.34
C ALA A 122 17.50 -19.96 65.65
N ALA A 123 16.22 -19.76 65.99
CA ALA A 123 15.77 -18.76 66.93
C ALA A 123 16.64 -18.73 68.20
N SER A 124 16.95 -17.53 68.66
CA SER A 124 17.26 -17.28 70.07
C SER A 124 16.63 -15.96 70.46
N ALA A 125 15.43 -16.06 71.00
CA ALA A 125 14.78 -15.08 71.84
C ALA A 125 15.05 -15.49 73.29
N SER A 126 15.67 -14.59 74.06
CA SER A 126 15.62 -14.59 75.53
C SER A 126 16.02 -13.18 75.95
N ALA A 127 15.05 -12.29 76.13
CA ALA A 127 14.39 -12.03 77.41
C ALA A 127 15.33 -11.35 78.42
N ALA A 128 15.07 -10.06 78.60
CA ALA A 128 15.46 -9.25 79.76
C ALA A 128 14.93 -9.89 81.07
N PRO A 129 15.55 -9.56 82.21
CA PRO A 129 15.11 -8.36 82.94
C PRO A 129 16.22 -7.31 83.19
#